data_AF-A0A7S3DJ15-F1
#
_entry.id   AF-A0A7S3DJ15-F1
#
_cell.length_a   1.000
_cell.length_b   1.000
_cell.length_c   1.000
_cell.angle_alpha   90.00
_cell.angle_beta   90.00
_cell.angle_gamma   90.00
#
_symmetry.space_group_name_H-M   'P 1'
#
loop_
_entity.id
_entity.type
_entity.pdbx_description
1 polymer ?
#
loop_
_entity_poly.entity_id
_entity_poly.type
_entity_poly.pdbx_seq_one_letter_code
_entity_poly.pdbx_strand_id
1 'polypeptide(L)'
;MTAESAKDKAAHEAELARKLFEEGKISKNALKKKVRLARAVQAWTDKKARRKEENEKKEEKRKKKQNEFFSTLTKEEKDSWEEAMRARREKFRALQAAEKQEKEKLFKESKFHLVIDLGYETLMTDREVRSVAQQVMYSVSTNTVARPPYHLHISGLRESPNTLQRLKRISGYEKWLVRIRK
;
A
#
# COMPACT_ATOMS: atom_id res chain seq x y z
N MET A 1 5.64 -2.30 -17.99
CA MET A 1 5.21 -3.67 -18.37
C MET A 1 3.72 -3.81 -18.05
N THR A 2 2.88 -4.01 -19.06
CA THR A 2 1.43 -4.23 -18.87
C THR A 2 1.16 -5.67 -18.40
N ALA A 3 -0.05 -5.93 -17.89
CA ALA A 3 -0.43 -7.28 -17.45
C ALA A 3 -0.40 -8.29 -18.62
N GLU A 4 -0.81 -7.84 -19.80
CA GLU A 4 -0.81 -8.61 -21.05
C GLU A 4 0.62 -8.94 -21.51
N SER A 5 1.51 -7.94 -21.52
CA SER A 5 2.95 -8.13 -21.77
C SER A 5 3.62 -9.10 -20.80
N ALA A 6 3.16 -9.18 -19.54
CA ALA A 6 3.68 -10.13 -18.56
C ALA A 6 3.20 -11.57 -18.82
N LYS A 7 1.95 -11.73 -19.25
CA LYS A 7 1.36 -13.03 -19.63
C LYS A 7 2.08 -13.61 -20.83
N ASP A 8 2.26 -12.82 -21.89
CA ASP A 8 2.88 -13.29 -23.14
C ASP A 8 4.34 -13.68 -22.92
N LYS A 9 5.08 -12.87 -22.16
CA LYS A 9 6.47 -13.17 -21.80
C LYS A 9 6.57 -14.47 -20.99
N ALA A 10 5.70 -14.69 -20.02
CA ALA A 10 5.73 -15.89 -19.19
C ALA A 10 5.32 -17.15 -19.98
N ALA A 11 4.37 -17.03 -20.91
CA ALA A 11 3.98 -18.11 -21.82
C ALA A 11 5.13 -18.49 -22.76
N HIS A 12 5.77 -17.50 -23.38
CA HIS A 12 6.95 -17.70 -24.23
C HIS A 12 8.10 -18.36 -23.47
N GLU A 13 8.40 -17.90 -22.24
CA GLU A 13 9.44 -18.53 -21.40
C GLU A 13 9.12 -19.99 -21.02
N ALA A 14 7.83 -20.33 -20.84
CA ALA A 14 7.43 -21.70 -20.55
C ALA A 14 7.51 -22.60 -21.79
N GLU A 15 7.22 -22.07 -22.99
CA GLU A 15 7.39 -22.78 -24.25
C GLU A 15 8.88 -23.02 -24.56
N LEU A 16 9.71 -22.00 -24.40
CA LEU A 16 11.17 -22.12 -24.54
C LEU A 16 11.74 -23.17 -23.57
N ALA A 17 11.25 -23.19 -22.33
CA ALA A 17 11.65 -24.20 -21.36
C ALA A 17 11.22 -25.63 -21.76
N ARG A 18 10.10 -25.81 -22.47
CA ARG A 18 9.70 -27.13 -23.01
C ARG A 18 10.68 -27.59 -24.07
N LYS A 19 11.00 -26.72 -25.03
CA LYS A 19 11.99 -27.01 -26.09
C LYS A 19 13.36 -27.35 -25.50
N LEU A 20 13.84 -26.57 -24.55
CA LEU A 20 15.12 -26.84 -23.87
C LEU A 20 15.12 -28.14 -23.06
N PHE A 21 13.96 -28.58 -22.54
CA PHE A 21 13.85 -29.87 -21.84
C PHE A 21 13.89 -31.04 -22.82
N GLU A 22 13.18 -30.93 -23.95
CA GLU A 22 13.19 -31.91 -25.04
C GLU A 22 14.60 -32.09 -25.64
N GLU A 23 15.36 -30.99 -25.74
CA GLU A 23 16.78 -30.99 -26.14
C GLU A 23 17.74 -31.49 -25.05
N GLY A 24 17.25 -31.90 -23.87
CA GLY A 24 18.08 -32.36 -22.75
C GLY A 24 18.92 -31.27 -22.07
N LYS A 25 18.72 -29.99 -22.43
CA LYS A 25 19.52 -28.85 -21.92
C LYS A 25 19.10 -28.38 -20.52
N ILE A 26 17.91 -28.76 -20.04
CA ILE A 26 17.44 -28.44 -18.69
C ILE A 26 16.81 -29.65 -18.00
N SER A 27 16.74 -29.61 -16.66
CA SER A 27 16.08 -30.65 -15.87
C SER A 27 14.54 -30.53 -15.88
N LYS A 28 13.85 -31.64 -15.61
CA LYS A 28 12.38 -31.69 -15.43
C LYS A 28 11.88 -30.70 -14.37
N ASN A 29 12.69 -30.44 -13.34
CA ASN A 29 12.35 -29.49 -12.27
C ASN A 29 12.43 -28.04 -12.75
N ALA A 30 13.41 -27.69 -13.59
CA ALA A 30 13.51 -26.37 -14.20
C ALA A 30 12.32 -26.10 -15.14
N LEU A 31 11.93 -27.08 -15.96
CA LEU A 31 10.71 -27.01 -16.78
C LEU A 31 9.46 -26.79 -15.90
N LYS A 32 9.26 -27.62 -14.88
CA LYS A 32 8.11 -27.50 -13.95
C LYS A 32 8.05 -26.12 -13.30
N LYS A 33 9.20 -25.54 -12.92
CA LYS A 33 9.28 -24.20 -12.32
C LYS A 33 8.81 -23.12 -13.30
N LYS A 34 9.23 -23.15 -14.56
CA LYS A 34 8.83 -22.19 -15.60
C LYS A 34 7.35 -22.32 -15.96
N VAL A 35 6.84 -23.54 -16.13
CA VAL A 35 5.40 -23.78 -16.39
C VAL A 35 4.54 -23.31 -15.22
N ARG A 36 4.96 -23.57 -13.97
CA ARG A 36 4.26 -23.08 -12.77
C ARG A 36 4.24 -21.55 -12.71
N LEU A 37 5.35 -20.90 -13.06
CA LEU A 37 5.43 -19.45 -13.12
C LEU A 37 4.44 -18.89 -14.15
N ALA A 38 4.40 -19.46 -15.37
CA ALA A 38 3.45 -19.05 -16.41
C ALA A 38 1.99 -19.19 -15.96
N ARG A 39 1.63 -20.32 -15.33
CA ARG A 39 0.29 -20.51 -14.75
C ARG A 39 -0.04 -19.50 -13.66
N ALA A 40 0.92 -19.18 -12.79
CA ALA A 40 0.72 -18.21 -11.73
C ALA A 40 0.52 -16.78 -12.28
N VAL A 41 1.29 -16.41 -13.31
CA VAL A 41 1.12 -15.13 -14.02
C VAL A 41 -0.26 -15.07 -14.69
N GLN A 42 -0.66 -16.13 -15.39
CA GLN A 42 -1.99 -16.23 -16.01
C GLN A 42 -3.12 -16.06 -14.98
N ALA A 43 -3.08 -16.80 -13.88
CA ALA A 43 -4.08 -16.69 -12.82
C ALA A 43 -4.13 -15.28 -12.21
N TRP A 44 -2.98 -14.62 -12.07
CA TRP A 44 -2.90 -13.25 -11.58
C TRP A 44 -3.50 -12.24 -12.57
N THR A 45 -3.21 -12.38 -13.87
CA THR A 45 -3.78 -11.48 -14.90
C THR A 45 -5.29 -11.62 -14.99
N ASP A 46 -5.80 -12.85 -14.95
CA ASP A 46 -7.24 -13.11 -15.07
C ASP A 46 -7.98 -12.60 -13.83
N LYS A 47 -7.40 -12.79 -12.64
CA LYS A 47 -7.92 -12.21 -11.39
C LYS A 47 -7.93 -10.69 -11.43
N LYS A 48 -6.91 -10.06 -12.04
CA LYS A 48 -6.83 -8.61 -12.17
C LYS A 48 -7.88 -8.08 -13.15
N ALA A 49 -8.09 -8.77 -14.28
CA ALA A 49 -9.13 -8.43 -15.25
C ALA A 49 -10.53 -8.55 -14.64
N ARG A 50 -10.84 -9.66 -13.95
CA ARG A 50 -12.12 -9.86 -13.25
C ARG A 50 -12.39 -8.77 -12.21
N ARG A 51 -11.38 -8.42 -11.40
CA ARG A 51 -11.51 -7.34 -10.41
C ARG A 51 -11.78 -5.99 -11.05
N LYS A 52 -11.18 -5.71 -12.21
CA LYS A 52 -11.42 -4.47 -12.94
C LYS A 52 -12.88 -4.41 -13.41
N GLU A 53 -13.37 -5.46 -14.05
CA GLU A 53 -14.76 -5.56 -14.52
C GLU A 53 -15.78 -5.48 -13.38
N GLU A 54 -15.53 -6.19 -12.26
CA GLU A 54 -16.38 -6.11 -11.06
C GLU A 54 -16.43 -4.69 -10.48
N ASN A 55 -15.29 -3.99 -10.47
CA ASN A 55 -15.23 -2.62 -9.98
C ASN A 55 -15.96 -1.65 -10.92
N GLU A 56 -15.81 -1.81 -12.24
CA GLU A 56 -16.52 -1.01 -13.25
C GLU A 56 -18.03 -1.20 -13.12
N LYS A 57 -18.52 -2.44 -13.03
CA LYS A 57 -19.94 -2.75 -12.80
C LYS A 57 -20.47 -2.15 -11.49
N LYS A 58 -19.67 -2.19 -10.41
CA LYS A 58 -20.04 -1.57 -9.12
C LYS A 58 -20.10 -0.05 -9.23
N GLU A 59 -19.16 0.56 -9.94
CA GLU A 59 -19.11 2.00 -10.14
C GLU A 59 -20.30 2.48 -10.99
N GLU A 60 -20.62 1.77 -12.06
CA GLU A 60 -21.79 2.06 -12.91
C GLU A 60 -23.08 1.96 -12.10
N LYS A 61 -23.27 0.88 -11.32
CA LYS A 61 -24.42 0.76 -10.41
C LYS A 61 -24.47 1.89 -9.40
N ARG A 62 -23.33 2.33 -8.86
CA ARG A 62 -23.26 3.45 -7.91
C ARG A 62 -23.65 4.77 -8.57
N LYS A 63 -23.15 5.03 -9.78
CA LYS A 63 -23.48 6.23 -10.58
C LYS A 63 -24.95 6.25 -10.95
N LYS A 64 -25.51 5.11 -11.40
CA LYS A 64 -26.93 4.98 -11.71
C LYS A 64 -27.81 5.28 -10.49
N LYS A 65 -27.51 4.65 -9.34
CA LYS A 65 -28.24 4.92 -8.08
C LYS A 65 -28.13 6.37 -7.62
N GLN A 66 -26.95 6.98 -7.75
CA GLN A 66 -26.77 8.39 -7.43
C GLN A 66 -27.60 9.27 -8.36
N ASN A 67 -27.56 9.01 -9.67
CA ASN A 67 -28.32 9.78 -10.64
C ASN A 67 -29.84 9.63 -10.45
N GLU A 68 -30.31 8.40 -10.17
CA GLU A 68 -31.70 8.14 -9.82
C GLU A 68 -32.10 8.93 -8.56
N PHE A 69 -31.31 8.85 -7.49
CA PHE A 69 -31.55 9.62 -6.27
C PHE A 69 -31.59 11.14 -6.49
N PHE A 70 -30.67 11.69 -7.29
CA PHE A 70 -30.68 13.11 -7.62
C PHE A 70 -31.77 13.50 -8.63
N SER A 71 -32.28 12.56 -9.42
CA SER A 71 -33.39 12.84 -10.35
C SER A 71 -34.74 12.94 -9.63
N THR A 72 -34.89 12.29 -8.47
CA THR A 72 -36.13 12.35 -7.68
C THR A 72 -36.24 13.57 -6.79
N LEU A 73 -35.13 14.31 -6.58
CA LEU A 73 -35.09 15.47 -5.70
C LEU A 73 -35.48 16.76 -6.43
N THR A 74 -36.29 17.60 -5.78
CA THR A 74 -36.52 18.97 -6.24
C THR A 74 -35.26 19.83 -6.08
N LYS A 75 -35.28 21.06 -6.60
CA LYS A 75 -34.14 21.97 -6.48
C LYS A 75 -33.89 22.35 -5.01
N GLU A 76 -34.94 22.64 -4.25
CA GLU A 76 -34.83 22.98 -2.82
C GLU A 76 -34.27 21.81 -1.99
N GLU A 77 -34.68 20.57 -2.31
CA GLU A 77 -34.18 19.39 -1.61
C GLU A 77 -32.71 19.09 -1.92
N LYS A 78 -32.24 19.39 -3.15
CA LYS A 78 -30.82 19.29 -3.52
C LYS A 78 -29.97 20.29 -2.74
N ASP A 79 -30.41 21.54 -2.67
CA ASP A 79 -29.68 22.59 -1.96
C ASP A 79 -29.56 22.25 -0.46
N SER A 80 -30.67 21.82 0.16
CA SER A 80 -30.69 21.33 1.55
C SER A 80 -29.76 20.14 1.78
N TRP A 81 -29.74 19.17 0.84
CA TRP A 81 -28.83 18.02 0.92
C TRP A 81 -27.36 18.44 0.82
N GLU A 82 -27.02 19.37 -0.07
CA GLU A 82 -25.65 19.87 -0.22
C GLU A 82 -25.16 20.62 1.02
N GLU A 83 -26.03 21.43 1.63
CA GLU A 83 -25.76 22.13 2.89
C GLU A 83 -25.54 21.14 4.02
N ALA A 84 -26.42 20.14 4.19
CA ALA A 84 -26.25 19.10 5.20
C ALA A 84 -24.93 18.33 5.01
N MET A 85 -24.55 18.04 3.76
CA MET A 85 -23.29 17.37 3.45
C MET A 85 -22.08 18.28 3.71
N ARG A 86 -22.20 19.60 3.46
CA ARG A 86 -21.16 20.59 3.79
C ARG A 86 -20.96 20.67 5.30
N ALA A 87 -22.03 20.84 6.07
CA ALA A 87 -22.00 20.87 7.53
C ALA A 87 -21.40 19.58 8.10
N ARG A 88 -21.75 18.41 7.55
CA ARG A 88 -21.16 17.12 7.96
C ARG A 88 -19.65 17.06 7.68
N ARG A 89 -19.20 17.54 6.51
CA ARG A 89 -17.77 17.60 6.17
C ARG A 89 -17.01 18.54 7.10
N GLU A 90 -17.59 19.69 7.42
CA GLU A 90 -16.99 20.67 8.35
C GLU A 90 -16.88 20.09 9.75
N LYS A 91 -17.95 19.49 10.28
CA LYS A 91 -17.94 18.82 11.58
C LYS A 91 -16.87 17.72 11.64
N PHE A 92 -16.77 16.91 10.59
CA PHE A 92 -15.74 15.87 10.51
C PHE A 92 -14.32 16.45 10.50
N ARG A 93 -14.08 17.54 9.74
CA ARG A 93 -12.79 18.24 9.73
C ARG A 93 -12.44 18.84 11.10
N ALA A 94 -13.42 19.42 11.78
CA ALA A 94 -13.23 19.98 13.12
C ALA A 94 -12.85 18.89 14.13
N LEU A 95 -13.52 17.73 14.09
CA LEU A 95 -13.17 16.58 14.94
C LEU A 95 -11.75 16.08 14.67
N GLN A 96 -11.37 15.91 13.40
CA GLN A 96 -10.02 15.51 13.02
C GLN A 96 -8.95 16.53 13.45
N ALA A 97 -9.26 17.82 13.37
CA ALA A 97 -8.36 18.88 13.83
C ALA A 97 -8.19 18.85 15.36
N ALA A 98 -9.28 18.66 16.11
CA ALA A 98 -9.25 18.54 17.57
C ALA A 98 -8.46 17.30 18.03
N GLU A 99 -8.72 16.13 17.43
CA GLU A 99 -7.98 14.89 17.72
C GLU A 99 -6.48 15.04 17.42
N LYS A 100 -6.15 15.72 16.31
CA LYS A 100 -4.76 16.01 15.95
C LYS A 100 -4.09 16.92 17.00
N GLN A 101 -4.77 17.98 17.44
CA GLN A 101 -4.24 18.90 18.46
C GLN A 101 -4.02 18.21 19.80
N GLU A 102 -5.00 17.42 20.26
CA GLU A 102 -4.89 16.64 21.50
C GLU A 102 -3.70 15.67 21.43
N LYS A 103 -3.57 14.97 20.31
CA LYS A 103 -2.47 14.03 20.11
C LYS A 103 -1.11 14.71 20.03
N GLU A 104 -1.00 15.87 19.38
CA GLU A 104 0.23 16.66 19.37
C GLU A 104 0.61 17.11 20.78
N LYS A 105 -0.37 17.47 21.62
CA LYS A 105 -0.15 17.78 23.04
C LYS A 105 0.38 16.55 23.79
N LEU A 106 -0.30 15.40 23.68
CA LEU A 106 0.13 14.15 24.31
C LEU A 106 1.52 13.70 23.83
N PHE A 107 1.84 13.91 22.56
CA PHE A 107 3.16 13.61 22.01
C PHE A 107 4.25 14.50 22.60
N LYS A 108 3.99 15.81 22.80
CA LYS A 108 4.94 16.73 23.44
C LYS A 108 5.16 16.42 24.92
N GLU A 109 4.14 15.91 25.60
CA GLU A 109 4.20 15.54 27.02
C GLU A 109 4.76 14.13 27.26
N SER A 110 4.91 13.34 26.19
CA SER A 110 5.42 11.98 26.30
C SER A 110 6.87 11.96 26.77
N LYS A 111 7.15 11.07 27.73
CA LYS A 111 8.52 10.79 28.21
C LYS A 111 9.11 9.53 27.59
N PHE A 112 8.35 8.84 26.74
CA PHE A 112 8.76 7.57 26.18
C PHE A 112 9.51 7.77 24.87
N HIS A 113 10.68 7.15 24.75
CA HIS A 113 11.50 7.17 23.55
C HIS A 113 11.70 5.75 23.05
N LEU A 114 11.35 5.51 21.78
CA LEU A 114 11.65 4.25 21.08
C LEU A 114 12.71 4.54 20.03
N VAL A 115 13.81 3.79 20.03
CA VAL A 115 14.84 3.87 19.00
C VAL A 115 14.81 2.57 18.19
N ILE A 116 14.68 2.68 16.87
CA ILE A 116 14.86 1.57 15.94
C ILE A 116 16.21 1.75 15.27
N ASP A 117 17.17 0.89 15.62
CA ASP A 117 18.48 0.87 14.99
C ASP A 117 18.45 0.03 13.71
N LEU A 118 18.73 0.69 12.57
CA LEU A 118 18.76 0.10 11.24
C LEU A 118 20.21 -0.04 10.71
N GLY A 119 21.20 0.00 11.59
CA GLY A 119 22.63 -0.11 11.25
C GLY A 119 23.08 -1.45 10.65
N TYR A 120 22.21 -2.46 10.63
CA TYR A 120 22.51 -3.83 10.23
C TYR A 120 22.03 -4.20 8.83
N GLU A 121 21.66 -3.22 7.99
CA GLU A 121 21.15 -3.48 6.65
C GLU A 121 22.06 -4.37 5.79
N THR A 122 23.37 -4.21 5.91
CA THR A 122 24.35 -5.00 5.14
C THR A 122 24.33 -6.49 5.47
N LEU A 123 23.74 -6.88 6.60
CA LEU A 123 23.57 -8.28 7.01
C LEU A 123 22.23 -8.88 6.55
N MET A 124 21.37 -8.08 5.92
CA MET A 124 20.03 -8.49 5.53
C MET A 124 19.94 -8.78 4.04
N THR A 125 19.13 -9.79 3.70
CA THR A 125 18.66 -10.03 2.34
C THR A 125 17.63 -8.96 1.93
N ASP A 126 17.41 -8.80 0.62
CA ASP A 126 16.36 -7.90 0.09
C ASP A 126 14.96 -8.18 0.65
N ARG A 127 14.67 -9.45 0.96
CA ARG A 127 13.40 -9.86 1.55
C ARG A 127 13.28 -9.37 2.99
N GLU A 128 14.35 -9.48 3.77
CA GLU A 128 14.40 -9.00 5.16
C GLU A 128 14.35 -7.48 5.20
N VAL A 129 15.08 -6.78 4.33
CA VAL A 129 14.99 -5.31 4.18
C VAL A 129 13.55 -4.86 3.89
N ARG A 130 12.82 -5.58 3.02
CA ARG A 130 11.40 -5.32 2.77
C ARG A 130 10.55 -5.54 4.01
N SER A 131 10.82 -6.62 4.77
CA SER A 131 10.12 -6.92 6.02
C SER A 131 10.36 -5.82 7.06
N VAL A 132 11.60 -5.38 7.23
CA VAL A 132 11.98 -4.31 8.17
C VAL A 132 11.29 -2.99 7.82
N ALA A 133 11.30 -2.58 6.55
CA ALA A 133 10.61 -1.35 6.13
C ALA A 133 9.10 -1.40 6.47
N GLN A 134 8.48 -2.58 6.33
CA GLN A 134 7.08 -2.80 6.69
C GLN A 134 6.86 -2.78 8.21
N GLN A 135 7.78 -3.34 8.99
CA GLN A 135 7.71 -3.31 10.46
C GLN A 135 7.85 -1.87 10.99
N VAL A 136 8.78 -1.08 10.44
CA VAL A 136 8.93 0.35 10.76
C VAL A 136 7.64 1.11 10.47
N MET A 137 7.01 0.87 9.31
CA MET A 137 5.70 1.44 8.98
C MET A 137 4.65 1.13 10.05
N TYR A 138 4.60 -0.12 10.51
CA TYR A 138 3.66 -0.53 11.55
C TYR A 138 3.98 0.11 12.89
N SER A 139 5.24 0.26 13.28
CA SER A 139 5.62 1.00 14.49
C SER A 139 5.13 2.46 14.43
N VAL A 140 5.31 3.14 13.29
CA VAL A 140 4.78 4.50 13.11
C VAL A 140 3.25 4.52 13.19
N SER A 141 2.60 3.59 12.51
CA SER A 141 1.13 3.51 12.45
C SER A 141 0.52 3.19 13.82
N THR A 142 1.12 2.27 14.57
CA THR A 142 0.63 1.90 15.92
C THR A 142 0.82 3.03 16.92
N ASN A 143 1.89 3.82 16.81
CA ASN A 143 2.06 5.04 17.60
C ASN A 143 0.92 6.06 17.37
N THR A 144 0.20 5.98 16.24
CA THR A 144 -0.90 6.91 15.98
C THR A 144 -2.11 6.71 16.90
N VAL A 145 -2.26 5.52 17.47
CA VAL A 145 -3.37 5.15 18.37
C VAL A 145 -2.87 4.76 19.77
N ALA A 146 -1.55 4.80 20.00
CA ALA A 146 -0.94 4.50 21.28
C ALA A 146 -1.31 5.54 22.34
N ARG A 147 -1.56 5.07 23.57
CA ARG A 147 -1.85 5.90 24.74
C ARG A 147 -1.06 5.35 25.94
N PRO A 148 0.00 6.03 26.39
CA PRO A 148 0.55 7.28 25.85
C PRO A 148 1.30 7.06 24.51
N PRO A 149 1.36 8.08 23.63
CA PRO A 149 2.23 8.03 22.45
C PRO A 149 3.71 8.06 22.86
N TYR A 150 4.63 7.76 21.94
CA TYR A 150 6.08 7.79 22.19
C TYR A 150 6.85 8.52 21.08
N HIS A 151 8.01 9.07 21.41
CA HIS A 151 8.95 9.63 20.44
C HIS A 151 9.71 8.51 19.72
N LEU A 152 9.42 8.33 18.44
CA LEU A 152 10.10 7.34 17.61
C LEU A 152 11.33 7.95 16.92
N HIS A 153 12.48 7.31 17.12
CA HIS A 153 13.76 7.64 16.50
C HIS A 153 14.20 6.48 15.62
N ILE A 154 14.67 6.78 14.41
CA ILE A 154 15.30 5.81 13.53
C ILE A 154 16.77 6.21 13.38
N SER A 155 17.68 5.28 13.65
CA SER A 155 19.13 5.48 13.54
C SER A 155 19.77 4.43 12.64
N GLY A 156 21.06 4.62 12.32
CA GLY A 156 21.85 3.62 11.60
C GLY A 156 21.57 3.55 10.09
N LEU A 157 20.81 4.49 9.54
CA LEU A 157 20.59 4.60 8.10
C LEU A 157 21.80 5.25 7.42
N ARG A 158 22.79 4.42 7.04
CA ARG A 158 24.00 4.84 6.32
C ARG A 158 23.71 5.49 4.95
N GLU A 159 24.73 5.95 4.23
CA GLU A 159 24.57 6.78 3.02
C GLU A 159 23.84 6.12 1.83
N SER A 160 23.68 4.79 1.81
CA SER A 160 22.86 4.11 0.78
C SER A 160 22.06 2.92 1.33
N PRO A 161 20.91 3.16 2.00
CA PRO A 161 20.08 2.08 2.50
C PRO A 161 18.90 1.87 1.56
N ASN A 162 18.84 0.68 0.94
CA ASN A 162 17.61 0.16 0.34
C ASN A 162 16.43 0.28 1.32
N THR A 163 16.67 0.22 2.64
CA THR A 163 15.64 0.48 3.66
C THR A 163 15.08 1.89 3.56
N LEU A 164 15.91 2.94 3.56
CA LEU A 164 15.43 4.33 3.48
C LEU A 164 14.68 4.60 2.16
N GLN A 165 15.19 4.06 1.05
CA GLN A 165 14.50 4.19 -0.24
C GLN A 165 13.11 3.52 -0.21
N ARG A 166 12.99 2.37 0.46
CA ARG A 166 11.69 1.70 0.66
C ARG A 166 10.78 2.49 1.57
N LEU A 167 11.30 3.04 2.68
CA LEU A 167 10.51 3.87 3.60
C LEU A 167 9.91 5.09 2.89
N LYS A 168 10.72 5.80 2.08
CA LYS A 168 10.27 6.95 1.27
C LYS A 168 9.17 6.63 0.25
N ARG A 169 9.03 5.37 -0.16
CA ARG A 169 7.97 4.94 -1.09
C ARG A 169 6.65 4.63 -0.37
N ILE A 170 6.63 4.66 0.95
CA ILE A 170 5.42 4.42 1.73
C ILE A 170 4.55 5.68 1.68
N SER A 171 3.27 5.49 1.38
CA SER A 171 2.32 6.61 1.32
C SER A 171 2.25 7.33 2.66
N GLY A 172 2.43 8.66 2.61
CA GLY A 172 2.38 9.51 3.79
C GLY A 172 3.67 9.51 4.63
N TYR A 173 4.78 8.95 4.13
CA TYR A 173 6.09 8.98 4.78
C TYR A 173 6.49 10.40 5.22
N GLU A 174 6.23 11.41 4.41
CA GLU A 174 6.57 12.82 4.68
C GLU A 174 5.83 13.40 5.90
N LYS A 175 4.73 12.74 6.31
CA LYS A 175 3.89 13.16 7.45
C LYS A 175 4.23 12.39 8.73
N TRP A 176 5.20 11.48 8.69
CA TRP A 176 5.57 10.68 9.85
C TRP A 176 6.23 11.57 10.92
N LEU A 177 5.71 11.51 12.15
CA LEU A 177 6.28 12.19 13.31
C LEU A 177 7.45 11.37 13.90
N VAL A 178 8.50 11.19 13.09
CA VAL A 178 9.68 10.38 13.42
C VAL A 178 10.94 11.23 13.26
N ARG A 179 11.88 11.09 14.19
CA ARG A 179 13.22 11.66 14.04
C ARG A 179 14.13 10.64 13.37
N ILE A 180 14.60 10.95 12.16
CA ILE A 180 15.54 10.09 11.44
C ILE A 180 16.94 10.68 11.58
N ARG A 181 17.85 9.94 12.21
CA ARG A 181 19.29 10.26 12.24
C ARG A 181 20.00 9.36 11.22
N LYS A 182 20.67 10.01 10.28
CA LYS A 182 21.55 9.34 9.31
C LYS A 182 22.88 9.03 9.96
#